data_AF-A0A3E0LYV0-F1
#
_entry.id   AF-A0A3E0LYV0-F1
#
_cell.length_a   1.000
_cell.length_b   1.000
_cell.length_c   1.000
_cell.angle_alpha   90.00
_cell.angle_beta   90.00
_cell.angle_gamma   90.00
#
_symmetry.space_group_name_H-M   'P 1'
#
loop_
_entity.id
_entity.type
_entity.pdbx_description
1 polymer ?
#
loop_
_entity_poly.entity_id
_entity_poly.type
_entity_poly.pdbx_seq_one_letter_code
_entity_poly.pdbx_strand_id
1 'polypeptide(L)' 'MKHKIILYQSEEGCSVCCPGLPGCWSQGETEKEGLSNIQDAITEYLSVIEELFPTN' A
#
# COMPACT_ATOMS: atom_id res chain seq x y z
N MET A 1 7.02 -8.39 6.59
CA MET A 1 8.08 -7.36 6.46
C MET A 1 7.49 -6.00 6.83
N LYS A 2 8.34 -4.99 7.12
CA LYS A 2 7.88 -3.61 7.34
C LYS A 2 8.19 -2.78 6.10
N HIS A 3 7.20 -2.05 5.58
CA HIS A 3 7.36 -1.12 4.47
C HIS A 3 7.18 0.31 4.96
N LYS A 4 8.01 1.23 4.47
CA LYS A 4 7.79 2.66 4.71
C LYS A 4 6.71 3.14 3.76
N ILE A 5 5.75 3.88 4.30
CA ILE A 5 4.67 4.50 3.55
C ILE A 5 4.73 6.01 3.71
N ILE A 6 4.15 6.72 2.75
CA ILE A 6 3.89 8.16 2.83
C ILE A 6 2.38 8.33 2.89
N LEU A 7 1.90 9.10 3.86
CA LEU A 7 0.50 9.45 4.01
C LEU A 7 0.30 10.93 3.68
N TYR A 8 -0.70 11.20 2.86
CA TYR A 8 -1.13 12.52 2.45
C TYR A 8 -2.54 12.75 2.99
N GLN A 9 -2.68 13.66 3.94
CA GLN A 9 -3.98 14.02 4.51
C GLN A 9 -4.60 15.15 3.70
N SER A 10 -5.91 15.09 3.47
CA SER A 10 -6.73 16.15 2.89
C SER A 10 -8.03 16.33 3.67
N GLU A 11 -8.85 17.31 3.27
CA GLU A 11 -10.20 17.52 3.82
C GLU A 11 -11.18 16.39 3.44
N GLU A 12 -10.89 15.64 2.37
CA GLU A 12 -11.74 14.57 1.85
C GLU A 12 -11.31 13.17 2.34
N GLY A 13 -10.25 13.07 3.15
CA GLY A 13 -9.71 11.83 3.66
C GLY A 13 -8.19 11.78 3.55
N CYS A 14 -7.63 10.62 3.19
CA CYS A 14 -6.20 10.43 3.02
C CYS A 14 -5.89 9.58 1.79
N SER A 15 -4.76 9.89 1.16
CA SER A 15 -4.09 9.03 0.18
C SER A 15 -2.80 8.51 0.77
N VAL A 16 -2.44 7.27 0.45
CA VAL A 16 -1.26 6.62 1.01
C VAL A 16 -0.55 5.81 -0.07
N CYS A 17 0.78 5.80 -0.04
CA CYS A 17 1.57 5.01 -0.97
C CYS A 17 2.78 4.38 -0.32
N CYS A 18 3.27 3.29 -0.94
CA CYS A 18 4.52 2.64 -0.58
C CYS A 18 5.57 2.94 -1.66
N PRO A 19 6.50 3.90 -1.47
CA PRO A 19 7.49 4.27 -2.49
C PRO A 19 8.40 3.13 -2.93
N GLY A 20 8.58 2.12 -2.06
CA GLY A 20 9.36 0.92 -2.39
C GLY A 20 8.65 -0.05 -3.34
N LEU A 21 7.35 0.14 -3.60
CA LEU A 21 6.55 -0.71 -4.49
C LEU A 21 5.88 0.20 -5.54
N PRO A 22 6.52 0.39 -6.72
CA PRO A 22 6.02 1.30 -7.74
C PRO A 22 4.56 1.01 -8.11
N GLY A 23 3.73 2.06 -8.06
CA GLY A 23 2.29 1.97 -8.35
C GLY A 23 1.41 1.54 -7.16
N CYS A 24 1.99 1.17 -6.02
CA CYS A 24 1.22 0.79 -4.83
C CYS A 24 0.68 2.03 -4.10
N TRP A 25 -0.56 2.38 -4.43
CA TRP A 25 -1.35 3.46 -3.83
C TRP A 25 -2.63 2.91 -3.23
N SER A 26 -3.11 3.59 -2.21
CA SER A 26 -4.42 3.37 -1.63
C SER A 26 -4.96 4.67 -1.03
N GLN A 27 -6.19 4.63 -0.52
CA GLN A 27 -6.87 5.76 0.09
C GLN A 27 -7.82 5.31 1.19
N GLY A 28 -8.27 6.24 2.02
CA GLY A 28 -9.32 6.01 3.01
C GLY A 28 -9.86 7.32 3.55
N GLU A 29 -11.06 7.31 4.12
CA GLU A 29 -11.67 8.48 4.77
C GLU A 29 -10.90 8.86 6.05
N THR A 30 -10.25 7.89 6.69
CA THR A 30 -9.44 8.08 7.89
C THR A 30 -8.04 7.51 7.70
N GLU A 31 -7.06 8.02 8.48
CA GLU A 31 -5.70 7.46 8.51
C GLU A 31 -5.71 5.95 8.77
N LYS A 32 -6.53 5.49 9.72
CA LYS A 32 -6.64 4.06 10.06
C LYS A 32 -7.10 3.23 8.86
N GLU A 33 -8.09 3.72 8.13
CA GLU A 33 -8.61 3.06 6.94
C GLU A 33 -7.55 3.05 5.83
N GLY A 34 -6.91 4.20 5.55
CA GLY A 34 -5.84 4.27 4.56
C GLY A 34 -4.70 3.28 4.88
N LEU A 35 -4.29 3.20 6.15
CA LEU A 35 -3.28 2.25 6.61
C LEU A 35 -3.71 0.78 6.43
N SER A 36 -4.99 0.45 6.67
CA SER A 36 -5.52 -0.88 6.40
C SER A 36 -5.48 -1.18 4.91
N ASN A 37 -5.98 -0.26 4.08
CA ASN A 37 -6.12 -0.47 2.65
C ASN A 37 -4.77 -0.55 1.94
N ILE A 38 -3.75 0.20 2.38
CA ILE A 38 -2.40 0.06 1.81
C ILE A 38 -1.73 -1.24 2.25
N GLN A 39 -2.05 -1.76 3.44
CA GLN A 39 -1.52 -3.06 3.89
C GLN A 39 -2.02 -4.20 3.00
N ASP A 40 -3.31 -4.16 2.63
CA ASP A 40 -3.90 -5.12 1.69
C ASP A 40 -3.28 -4.96 0.29
N ALA A 41 -3.18 -3.73 -0.23
CA ALA A 41 -2.57 -3.46 -1.52
C ALA A 41 -1.10 -3.91 -1.61
N ILE A 42 -0.32 -3.74 -0.54
CA ILE A 42 1.07 -4.25 -0.45
C ILE A 42 1.07 -5.78 -0.51
N THR A 43 0.15 -6.43 0.20
CA THR A 43 0.05 -7.89 0.24
C THR A 43 -0.28 -8.47 -1.13
N GLU A 44 -1.26 -7.89 -1.82
CA GLU A 44 -1.64 -8.27 -3.18
C GLU A 44 -0.51 -8.00 -4.19
N TYR A 45 0.18 -6.86 -4.06
CA TYR A 45 1.32 -6.56 -4.91
C TYR A 45 2.40 -7.64 -4.79
N LEU A 46 2.75 -8.02 -3.56
CA LEU A 46 3.80 -9.00 -3.31
C LEU A 46 3.38 -10.41 -3.74
N SER A 47 2.10 -10.78 -3.62
CA SER A 47 1.63 -12.08 -4.11
C SER A 47 1.78 -12.19 -5.63
N VAL A 48 1.45 -11.14 -6.38
CA VAL A 48 1.66 -11.11 -7.84
C VAL A 48 3.16 -11.19 -8.19
N ILE A 49 4.02 -10.52 -7.43
CA ILE A 49 5.47 -10.63 -7.63
C ILE A 49 5.97 -12.07 -7.42
N GLU A 50 5.52 -12.76 -6.37
CA GLU A 50 5.89 -14.16 -6.12
C GLU A 50 5.36 -15.09 -7.21
N GLU A 51 4.14 -14.87 -7.72
CA GLU A 51 3.59 -15.64 -8.84
C GLU A 51 4.39 -15.46 -10.14
N LEU A 52 4.83 -14.22 -10.43
CA LEU A 52 5.59 -13.90 -11.64
C LEU A 52 7.07 -14.30 -11.55
N PHE A 53 7.65 -14.26 -10.35
CA PHE A 53 9.06 -14.51 -10.09
C PHE A 53 9.24 -15.42 -8.88
N PRO A 54 8.83 -16.71 -8.97
CA PRO A 54 8.89 -17.63 -7.84
C PRO A 54 10.33 -17.83 -7.37
N THR A 55 10.56 -17.60 -6.09
CA THR A 55 11.87 -17.76 -5.45
C THR A 55 12.06 -19.21 -4.99
N ASN A 56 12.33 -20.11 -5.94
CA ASN A 56 12.78 -21.48 -5.65
C ASN A 56 14.17 -21.51 -4.98
#